data_AF-A0A8K0CQ84-F1
#
_entry.id   AF-A0A8K0CQ84-F1
#
_cell.length_a   1.000
_cell.length_b   1.000
_cell.length_c   1.000
_cell.angle_alpha   90.00
_cell.angle_beta   90.00
_cell.angle_gamma   90.00
#
_symmetry.space_group_name_H-M   'P 1'
#
loop_
_entity.id
_entity.type
_entity.pdbx_description
1 polymer ?
#
loop_
_entity_poly.entity_id
_entity_poly.type
_entity_poly.pdbx_seq_one_letter_code
_entity_poly.pdbx_strand_id
1 'polypeptide(L)' 'MSVDDVLYSVENPTKAIDVCFKIYHALNAKYPTAAEPSWLFLQKAIYKIFTSQDPKFSSVDILIADIKAEQQKTSELV' A
#
# COMPACT_ATOMS: atom_id res chain seq x y z
N MET A 1 3.21 16.03 -5.25
CA MET A 1 3.11 15.64 -3.82
C MET A 1 3.76 16.75 -3.02
N SER A 2 3.07 17.33 -2.05
CA SER A 2 3.64 18.32 -1.14
C SER A 2 3.83 17.71 0.24
N VAL A 3 5.00 17.93 0.83
CA VAL A 3 5.29 17.61 2.24
C VAL A 3 5.90 18.88 2.82
N ASP A 4 5.30 19.42 3.89
CA ASP A 4 5.74 20.66 4.55
C ASP A 4 5.97 21.82 3.56
N ASP A 5 4.99 22.04 2.67
CA ASP A 5 5.01 23.04 1.59
C ASP A 5 6.12 22.88 0.53
N VAL A 6 6.91 21.80 0.60
CA VAL A 6 7.87 21.42 -0.42
C VAL A 6 7.21 20.53 -1.47
N LEU A 7 7.19 21.01 -2.72
CA LEU A 7 6.70 20.26 -3.88
C LEU A 7 7.78 19.32 -4.41
N TYR A 8 7.56 18.02 -4.27
CA TYR A 8 8.42 17.00 -4.86
C TYR A 8 7.88 16.61 -6.24
N SER A 9 8.72 16.82 -7.26
CA SER A 9 8.47 16.34 -8.62
C SER A 9 8.87 14.88 -8.73
N VAL A 10 7.95 14.06 -9.22
CA VAL A 10 8.13 12.62 -9.44
C VAL A 10 7.57 12.29 -10.80
N GLU A 11 8.24 11.38 -11.52
CA GLU A 11 7.95 11.11 -12.94
C GLU A 11 6.53 10.58 -13.19
N ASN A 12 5.97 9.81 -12.25
CA ASN A 12 4.62 9.27 -12.36
C ASN A 12 3.96 9.10 -10.98
N PRO A 13 2.61 9.06 -10.93
CA PRO A 13 1.87 8.90 -9.68
C PRO A 13 2.24 7.63 -8.90
N THR A 14 2.54 6.53 -9.60
CA THR A 14 2.92 5.26 -8.97
C THR A 14 4.25 5.38 -8.21
N LYS A 15 5.24 6.07 -8.80
CA LYS A 15 6.51 6.40 -8.15
C LYS A 15 6.29 7.33 -6.95
N ALA A 16 5.32 8.24 -7.00
CA ALA A 16 4.97 9.06 -5.85
C ALA A 16 4.55 8.21 -4.64
N ILE A 17 3.67 7.24 -4.88
CA ILE A 17 3.17 6.32 -3.83
C ILE A 17 4.30 5.45 -3.28
N ASP A 18 5.16 4.92 -4.16
CA ASP A 18 6.32 4.12 -3.77
C ASP A 18 7.33 4.91 -2.92
N VAL A 19 7.64 6.15 -3.30
CA VAL A 19 8.49 7.04 -2.51
C VAL A 19 7.86 7.33 -1.14
N CYS A 20 6.56 7.66 -1.09
CA CYS A 20 5.86 7.85 0.19
C CYS A 20 5.93 6.61 1.08
N PHE A 21 5.64 5.44 0.52
CA PHE A 21 5.67 4.17 1.25
C PHE A 21 7.06 3.92 1.85
N LYS A 22 8.12 4.13 1.04
CA LYS A 22 9.51 4.01 1.50
C LYS A 22 9.86 5.00 2.60
N ILE A 23 9.37 6.24 2.52
CA ILE A 23 9.60 7.26 3.56
C ILE A 23 8.97 6.82 4.89
N TYR A 24 7.72 6.33 4.88
CA TYR A 24 7.09 5.81 6.11
C TYR A 24 7.92 4.71 6.75
N HIS A 25 8.40 3.74 5.96
CA HIS A 25 9.24 2.66 6.46
C HIS A 25 10.64 3.12 6.90
N ALA A 26 11.29 4.00 6.14
CA ALA A 26 12.63 4.50 6.45
C ALA A 26 12.65 5.34 7.74
N LEU A 27 11.57 6.09 8.00
CA LEU A 27 11.41 6.89 9.21
C LEU A 27 10.78 6.09 10.36
N ASN A 28 10.42 4.81 10.15
CA ASN A 28 9.63 4.01 11.08
C ASN A 28 8.38 4.78 11.58
N ALA A 29 7.78 5.56 10.69
CA ALA A 29 6.65 6.44 10.98
C ALA A 29 5.33 5.66 10.90
N LYS A 30 4.36 6.06 11.72
CA LYS A 30 3.01 5.48 11.66
C LYS A 30 2.26 6.03 10.46
N TYR A 31 1.44 5.18 9.85
CA TYR A 31 0.50 5.63 8.83
C TYR A 31 -0.55 6.57 9.43
N PRO A 32 -1.05 7.55 8.66
CA PRO A 32 -2.14 8.41 9.10
C PRO A 32 -3.42 7.58 9.29
N THR A 33 -4.09 7.74 10.44
CA THR A 33 -5.25 6.91 10.85
C THR A 33 -6.35 6.82 9.78
N ALA A 34 -6.63 7.93 9.08
CA ALA A 34 -7.66 7.95 8.04
C ALA A 34 -7.32 7.11 6.80
N ALA A 35 -6.02 6.90 6.50
CA ALA A 35 -5.56 6.15 5.33
C ALA A 35 -4.81 4.86 5.70
N GLU A 36 -4.74 4.51 6.99
CA GLU A 36 -4.08 3.31 7.49
C GLU A 36 -4.57 2.02 6.80
N PRO A 37 -5.89 1.81 6.54
CA PRO A 37 -6.36 0.65 5.77
C PRO A 37 -5.79 0.62 4.35
N SER A 38 -5.70 1.77 3.68
CA SER A 38 -5.18 1.89 2.31
C SER A 38 -3.68 1.60 2.24
N TRP A 39 -2.92 2.09 3.23
CA TRP A 39 -1.48 1.81 3.32
C TRP A 39 -1.21 0.34 3.66
N LEU A 40 -1.98 -0.27 4.55
CA LEU A 40 -1.88 -1.71 4.83
C LEU A 40 -2.26 -2.57 3.65
N PHE A 41 -3.26 -2.15 2.88
CA PHE A 41 -3.59 -2.78 1.61
C PHE A 41 -2.39 -2.74 0.66
N LEU A 42 -1.76 -1.58 0.44
CA LEU A 42 -0.55 -1.47 -0.37
C LEU A 42 0.58 -2.36 0.15
N GLN A 43 0.84 -2.33 1.46
CA GLN A 43 1.88 -3.10 2.13
C GLN A 43 1.73 -4.61 1.88
N LYS A 44 0.53 -5.16 2.09
CA LYS A 44 0.25 -6.59 1.96
C LYS A 44 -0.01 -7.05 0.52
N ALA A 45 -0.75 -6.26 -0.25
CA ALA A 45 -1.19 -6.62 -1.60
C ALA A 45 -0.07 -6.43 -2.64
N ILE A 46 0.66 -5.32 -2.57
CA ILE A 46 1.69 -4.96 -3.56
C ILE A 46 3.07 -5.38 -3.07
N TYR A 47 3.49 -4.86 -1.91
CA TYR A 47 4.86 -5.08 -1.41
C TYR A 47 5.07 -6.44 -0.72
N LYS A 48 3.98 -7.17 -0.43
CA LYS A 48 3.99 -8.47 0.28
C LYS A 48 4.72 -8.41 1.64
N ILE A 49 4.68 -7.25 2.29
CA ILE A 49 5.27 -7.04 3.62
C ILE A 49 4.21 -7.34 4.68
N PHE A 50 4.56 -8.15 5.67
CA PHE A 50 3.70 -8.50 6.80
C PHE A 50 4.48 -8.26 8.08
N THR A 51 3.92 -7.48 9.00
CA THR A 51 4.54 -7.23 10.30
C THR A 51 3.65 -7.75 11.43
N SER A 52 4.27 -8.17 12.54
CA SER A 52 3.53 -8.65 13.72
C SER A 52 2.71 -7.57 14.42
N GLN A 53 2.88 -6.31 14.03
CA GLN A 53 2.16 -5.15 14.57
C GLN A 53 1.08 -4.63 13.61
N ASP A 54 0.88 -5.31 12.46
CA ASP A 54 -0.11 -4.88 11.48
C ASP A 54 -1.52 -4.91 12.10
N PRO A 55 -2.26 -3.78 12.05
CA PRO A 55 -3.65 -3.77 12.44
C PRO A 55 -4.48 -4.73 11.59
N LYS A 56 -5.49 -5.34 12.21
CA LYS A 56 -6.44 -6.22 11.52
C LYS A 56 -7.62 -5.41 11.02
N PHE A 57 -7.67 -5.21 9.71
CA PHE A 57 -8.82 -4.64 9.02
C PHE A 57 -9.44 -5.72 8.14
N SER A 58 -10.61 -6.21 8.53
CA SER A 58 -11.36 -7.23 7.78
C SER A 58 -11.64 -6.79 6.34
N SER A 59 -11.91 -5.50 6.12
CA SER A 59 -12.07 -4.92 4.79
C SER A 59 -10.84 -5.09 3.90
N VAL A 60 -9.64 -4.90 4.45
CA VAL A 60 -8.38 -5.05 3.71
C VAL A 60 -8.14 -6.51 3.36
N ASP A 61 -8.38 -7.43 4.30
CA ASP A 61 -8.19 -8.86 4.08
C ASP A 61 -9.16 -9.41 3.02
N ILE A 62 -10.42 -8.96 3.01
CA ILE A 62 -11.41 -9.30 1.97
C ILE A 62 -10.96 -8.78 0.61
N LEU A 63 -10.57 -7.51 0.51
CA LEU A 63 -10.09 -6.92 -0.76
C LEU A 63 -8.87 -7.65 -1.32
N ILE A 64 -7.94 -8.06 -0.45
CA ILE A 64 -6.77 -8.84 -0.87
C ILE A 64 -7.19 -10.23 -1.37
N ALA A 65 -8.16 -10.87 -0.73
CA ALA A 65 -8.67 -12.16 -1.17
C ALA A 65 -9.37 -12.07 -2.54
N ASP A 66 -10.21 -11.04 -2.73
CA ASP A 66 -10.92 -10.80 -4.00
C ASP A 66 -9.94 -10.56 -5.15
N ILE A 67 -8.94 -9.71 -4.93
CA ILE A 67 -7.91 -9.44 -5.95
C ILE A 67 -7.12 -10.71 -6.27
N LYS A 68 -6.75 -11.52 -5.27
CA LYS A 68 -6.08 -12.80 -5.51
C LYS A 68 -6.93 -13.74 -6.35
N ALA A 69 -8.24 -13.81 -6.07
CA ALA A 69 -9.16 -14.64 -6.83
C ALA A 69 -9.26 -14.19 -8.31
N GLU A 70 -9.31 -12.89 -8.56
CA GLU A 70 -9.36 -12.35 -9.94
C GLU A 70 -8.04 -12.54 -10.72
N GLN A 71 -6.89 -12.42 -10.06
CA GLN A 71 -5.58 -12.68 -10.68
C GLN A 71 -5.41 -14.16 -11.08
N GLN A 72 -5.99 -15.07 -10.28
CA GLN A 72 -5.95 -16.51 -10.57
C GLN A 72 -6.80 -16.87 -11.80
N LYS A 73 -8.02 -16.32 -11.91
CA LYS A 73 -8.87 -16.50 -13.09
C LYS A 73 -8.21 -16.01 -14.38
N THR A 74 -7.48 -14.89 -14.30
CA THR A 74 -6.79 -14.31 -15.47
C THR A 74 -5.61 -15.16 -15.95
N SER A 75 -4.98 -15.94 -15.06
CA SER A 75 -3.84 -16.81 -15.39
C SER A 75 -4.27 -18.17 -15.97
N GLU A 76 -5.53 -18.58 -15.81
CA GLU A 76 -6.08 -19.81 -16.41
C GLU A 76 -6.60 -19.60 -17.85
N LEU A 77 -6.60 -18.35 -18.32
CA LEU A 77 -7.07 -17.93 -19.65
C LEU A 77 -5.93 -17.57 -20.62
N VAL A 78 -4.66 -17.71 -20.20
CA VAL A 78 -3.43 -17.48 -20.99
C VAL A 78 -2.65 -18.77 -21.12
#